data_AF-A0A1Y1UB08-F1
#
_entry.id   AF-A0A1Y1UB08-F1
#
_cell.length_a   1.000
_cell.length_b   1.000
_cell.length_c   1.000
_cell.angle_alpha   90.00
_cell.angle_beta   90.00
_cell.angle_gamma   90.00
#
_symmetry.space_group_name_H-M   'P 1'
#
loop_
_entity.id
_entity.type
_entity.pdbx_description
1 polymer ?
#
loop_
_entity_poly.entity_id
_entity_poly.type
_entity_poly.pdbx_seq_one_letter_code
_entity_poly.pdbx_strand_id
1 'polypeptide(L)'
;MQSIFILINMVIFLYFAYSQLKTQPYYSSTVNNYRFAVYSSIAIFSLYSLLTCLININKTKFIADTSFIIFAIIFVISYKYNEYYYKKSLKRIFKKFNEKKMVSDLRKSTSVDELDMDQLNYRKKMFINQLKESVINLFMI
;
A
#
# COMPACT_ATOMS: atom_id res chain seq x y z
N MET A 1 -27.66 27.24 -11.69
CA MET A 1 -27.54 25.92 -12.36
C MET A 1 -26.09 25.55 -12.69
N GLN A 2 -25.34 26.40 -13.40
CA GLN A 2 -23.96 26.09 -13.81
C GLN A 2 -23.01 25.71 -12.65
N SER A 3 -23.04 26.44 -11.53
CA SER A 3 -22.19 26.16 -10.36
C SER A 3 -22.48 24.80 -9.70
N ILE A 4 -23.73 24.32 -9.77
CA ILE A 4 -24.12 23.00 -9.23
C ILE A 4 -23.51 21.89 -10.09
N PHE A 5 -23.53 22.03 -11.42
CA PHE A 5 -22.87 21.08 -12.31
C PHE A 5 -21.35 21.03 -12.10
N ILE A 6 -20.71 22.20 -11.88
CA ILE A 6 -19.27 22.26 -11.56
C ILE A 6 -18.98 21.52 -10.26
N LEU A 7 -19.81 21.72 -9.23
CA LEU A 7 -19.68 21.05 -7.94
C LEU A 7 -19.82 19.53 -8.07
N ILE A 8 -20.81 19.04 -8.81
CA ILE A 8 -21.01 17.61 -9.05
C ILE A 8 -19.80 16.99 -9.75
N ASN A 9 -19.29 17.63 -10.80
CA ASN A 9 -18.07 17.18 -11.49
C ASN A 9 -16.88 17.11 -10.55
N MET A 10 -16.67 18.14 -9.74
CA MET A 10 -15.60 18.17 -8.74
C MET A 10 -15.68 16.95 -7.82
N VAL A 11 -16.85 16.65 -7.25
CA VAL A 11 -17.03 15.53 -6.31
C VAL A 11 -16.78 14.18 -7.00
N ILE A 12 -17.30 13.97 -8.21
CA ILE A 12 -17.15 12.71 -8.95
C ILE A 12 -15.67 12.45 -9.27
N PHE A 13 -14.97 13.45 -9.81
CA PHE A 13 -13.56 13.28 -10.18
C PHE A 13 -12.64 13.18 -8.96
N LEU A 14 -12.98 13.84 -7.85
CA LEU A 14 -12.28 13.68 -6.58
C LEU A 14 -12.42 12.24 -6.05
N TYR A 15 -13.63 11.67 -6.14
CA TYR A 15 -13.88 10.28 -5.79
C TYR A 15 -13.05 9.31 -6.66
N PHE A 16 -13.02 9.51 -7.98
CA PHE A 16 -12.20 8.68 -8.87
C PHE A 16 -10.70 8.79 -8.59
N ALA A 17 -10.18 10.01 -8.38
CA ALA A 17 -8.79 10.23 -8.01
C ALA A 17 -8.44 9.51 -6.69
N TYR A 18 -9.31 9.59 -5.69
CA TYR A 18 -9.13 8.91 -4.41
C TYR A 18 -9.18 7.38 -4.53
N SER A 19 -10.11 6.84 -5.31
CA SER A 19 -10.22 5.39 -5.56
C SER A 19 -8.96 4.84 -6.26
N GLN A 20 -8.40 5.60 -7.21
CA GLN A 20 -7.15 5.27 -7.88
C GLN A 20 -5.96 5.16 -6.92
N LEU A 21 -5.83 6.06 -5.93
CA LEU A 21 -4.75 6.00 -4.94
C LEU A 21 -4.76 4.72 -4.10
N LYS A 22 -5.94 4.14 -3.84
CA LYS A 22 -6.08 2.88 -3.09
C LYS A 22 -5.72 1.65 -3.91
N THR A 23 -6.07 1.66 -5.20
CA THR A 23 -5.96 0.50 -6.11
C THR A 23 -4.65 0.47 -6.92
N GLN A 24 -3.82 1.50 -6.74
CA GLN A 24 -2.59 1.75 -7.46
C GLN A 24 -1.49 0.67 -7.46
N PRO A 25 -1.27 -0.14 -6.41
CA PRO A 25 -0.15 -1.07 -6.40
C PRO A 25 -0.21 -2.17 -7.47
N TYR A 26 -1.38 -2.41 -8.07
CA TYR A 26 -1.67 -3.59 -8.89
C TYR A 26 -1.55 -3.36 -10.42
N TYR A 27 -1.21 -2.13 -10.86
CA TYR A 27 -1.12 -1.78 -12.29
C TYR A 27 0.18 -1.01 -12.60
N SER A 28 0.50 -0.86 -13.90
CA SER A 28 1.64 -0.07 -14.38
C SER A 28 1.64 1.34 -13.78
N SER A 29 2.80 1.76 -13.25
CA SER A 29 2.99 3.06 -12.63
C SER A 29 2.66 4.20 -13.60
N THR A 30 3.06 4.09 -14.87
CA THR A 30 2.78 5.10 -15.90
C THR A 30 1.29 5.28 -16.13
N VAL A 31 0.55 4.18 -16.27
CA VAL A 31 -0.90 4.20 -16.52
C VAL A 31 -1.65 4.78 -15.32
N ASN A 32 -1.27 4.39 -14.12
CA ASN A 32 -1.89 4.90 -12.90
C ASN A 32 -1.58 6.38 -12.66
N ASN A 33 -0.33 6.81 -12.88
CA ASN A 33 0.05 8.22 -12.78
C ASN A 33 -0.74 9.06 -13.77
N TYR A 34 -0.92 8.59 -15.00
CA TYR A 34 -1.72 9.28 -16.01
C TYR A 34 -3.20 9.35 -15.60
N ARG A 35 -3.83 8.22 -15.25
CA ARG A 35 -5.24 8.17 -14.82
C ARG A 35 -5.50 9.07 -13.61
N PHE A 36 -4.64 8.98 -12.59
CA PHE A 36 -4.74 9.86 -11.42
C PHE A 36 -4.56 11.33 -11.82
N ALA A 37 -3.58 11.65 -12.66
CA ALA A 37 -3.34 13.02 -13.08
C ALA A 37 -4.54 13.60 -13.81
N VAL A 38 -5.20 12.85 -14.69
CA VAL A 38 -6.45 13.26 -15.37
C VAL A 38 -7.56 13.52 -14.35
N TYR A 39 -7.86 12.56 -13.47
CA TYR A 39 -8.96 12.73 -12.51
C TYR A 39 -8.69 13.87 -11.52
N SER A 40 -7.47 13.95 -11.01
CA SER A 40 -7.05 15.00 -10.09
C SER A 40 -7.05 16.37 -10.75
N SER A 41 -6.57 16.49 -11.99
CA SER A 41 -6.54 17.78 -12.68
C SER A 41 -7.95 18.28 -12.99
N ILE A 42 -8.86 17.42 -13.42
CA ILE A 42 -10.27 17.78 -13.64
C ILE A 42 -10.92 18.22 -12.32
N ALA A 43 -10.67 17.52 -11.22
CA ALA A 43 -11.22 17.90 -9.91
C ALA A 43 -10.72 19.26 -9.43
N ILE A 44 -9.40 19.50 -9.47
CA ILE A 44 -8.79 20.77 -9.05
C ILE A 44 -9.21 21.91 -9.99
N PHE A 45 -9.29 21.65 -11.29
CA PHE A 45 -9.71 22.66 -12.26
C PHE A 45 -11.21 22.99 -12.16
N SER A 46 -12.03 22.02 -11.75
CA SER A 46 -13.44 22.26 -11.39
C SER A 46 -13.54 23.16 -10.16
N LEU A 47 -12.70 22.94 -9.14
CA LEU A 47 -12.61 23.84 -7.99
C LEU A 47 -12.17 25.25 -8.39
N TYR A 48 -11.15 25.38 -9.23
CA TYR A 48 -10.71 26.67 -9.80
C TYR A 48 -11.85 27.38 -10.54
N SER A 49 -12.59 26.64 -11.37
CA SER A 49 -13.74 27.17 -12.12
C SER A 49 -14.87 27.62 -11.19
N LEU A 50 -15.12 26.88 -10.10
CA LEU A 50 -16.08 27.27 -9.08
C LEU A 50 -15.67 28.60 -8.42
N LEU A 51 -14.40 28.74 -8.03
CA LEU A 51 -13.88 29.95 -7.39
C LEU A 51 -13.96 31.17 -8.31
N THR A 52 -13.55 31.03 -9.58
CA THR A 52 -13.64 32.13 -10.56
C THR A 52 -15.09 32.53 -10.85
N CYS A 53 -16.03 31.59 -10.79
CA CYS A 53 -17.47 31.87 -10.91
C CYS A 53 -18.02 32.59 -9.67
N LEU A 54 -17.60 32.21 -8.46
CA LEU A 54 -18.02 32.87 -7.22
C LEU A 54 -17.52 34.30 -7.12
N ILE A 55 -16.30 34.57 -7.58
CA ILE A 55 -15.69 35.92 -7.62
C ILE A 55 -16.17 36.71 -8.86
N ASN A 56 -16.92 36.07 -9.78
CA ASN A 56 -17.49 36.65 -11.00
C ASN A 56 -16.45 37.25 -11.97
N ILE A 57 -15.22 36.72 -11.93
CA ILE A 57 -14.10 37.11 -12.81
C ILE A 57 -13.99 36.23 -14.05
N ASN A 58 -14.81 35.19 -14.14
CA ASN A 58 -14.88 34.24 -15.25
C ASN A 58 -15.14 34.87 -16.64
N LYS A 59 -15.60 36.12 -16.70
CA LYS A 59 -15.82 36.87 -17.96
C LYS A 59 -14.56 37.58 -18.47
N THR A 60 -13.47 37.59 -17.70
CA THR A 60 -12.24 38.29 -18.07
C THR A 60 -11.44 37.49 -19.10
N LYS A 61 -10.91 38.16 -20.12
CA LYS A 61 -10.04 37.54 -21.14
C LYS A 61 -8.79 36.90 -20.51
N PHE A 62 -8.25 37.53 -19.47
CA PHE A 62 -7.09 37.03 -18.73
C PHE A 62 -7.30 35.60 -18.19
N ILE A 63 -8.47 35.29 -17.62
CA ILE A 63 -8.77 33.94 -17.13
C ILE A 63 -8.87 32.96 -18.29
N ALA A 64 -9.53 33.34 -19.39
CA ALA A 64 -9.64 32.49 -20.56
C ALA A 64 -8.25 32.11 -21.12
N ASP A 65 -7.36 33.09 -21.28
CA ASP A 65 -6.02 32.91 -21.85
C ASP A 65 -5.09 32.07 -20.95
N THR A 66 -5.20 32.26 -19.62
CA THR A 66 -4.31 31.58 -18.66
C THR A 66 -4.80 30.19 -18.25
N SER A 67 -6.08 29.89 -18.45
CA SER A 67 -6.73 28.65 -17.99
C SER A 67 -6.07 27.37 -18.49
N PHE A 68 -5.66 27.34 -19.77
CA PHE A 68 -5.00 26.17 -20.37
C PHE A 68 -3.63 25.91 -19.74
N ILE A 69 -2.86 26.96 -19.50
CA ILE A 69 -1.53 26.88 -18.87
C ILE A 69 -1.68 26.38 -17.43
N ILE A 70 -2.65 26.91 -16.69
CA ILE A 70 -2.97 26.47 -15.32
C ILE A 70 -3.34 24.98 -15.31
N PHE A 71 -4.18 24.53 -16.24
CA PHE A 71 -4.56 23.12 -16.33
C PHE A 71 -3.36 22.20 -16.60
N ALA A 72 -2.47 22.59 -17.52
CA ALA A 72 -1.25 21.83 -17.82
C ALA A 72 -0.33 21.72 -16.59
N ILE A 73 -0.14 22.83 -15.85
CA ILE A 73 0.65 22.84 -14.61
C ILE A 73 0.05 21.90 -13.57
N ILE A 74 -1.26 21.97 -13.34
CA ILE A 74 -1.97 21.09 -12.40
C ILE A 74 -1.76 19.62 -12.80
N PHE A 75 -1.89 19.29 -14.08
CA PHE A 75 -1.71 17.92 -14.56
C PHE A 75 -0.30 17.39 -14.25
N VAL A 76 0.74 18.16 -14.54
CA VAL A 76 2.14 17.77 -14.26
C VAL A 76 2.36 17.57 -12.76
N ILE A 77 1.85 18.48 -11.93
CA ILE A 77 1.93 18.38 -10.46
C ILE A 77 1.21 17.12 -9.98
N SER A 78 -0.01 16.86 -10.43
CA SER A 78 -0.78 15.67 -10.05
C SER A 78 -0.08 14.37 -10.48
N TYR A 79 0.55 14.35 -11.65
CA TYR A 79 1.34 13.21 -12.12
C TYR A 79 2.52 12.92 -11.18
N LYS A 80 3.31 13.96 -10.85
CA LYS A 80 4.48 13.83 -9.95
C LYS A 80 4.08 13.49 -8.52
N TYR A 81 2.99 14.07 -8.03
CA TYR A 81 2.43 13.76 -6.73
C TYR A 81 2.10 12.27 -6.61
N ASN A 82 1.47 11.71 -7.65
CA ASN A 82 1.12 10.30 -7.68
C ASN A 82 2.34 9.38 -7.72
N GLU A 83 3.34 9.74 -8.54
CA GLU A 83 4.60 9.00 -8.63
C GLU A 83 5.30 8.90 -7.26
N TYR A 84 5.32 10.01 -6.52
CA TYR A 84 5.85 10.06 -5.16
C TYR A 84 5.04 9.19 -4.19
N TYR A 85 3.70 9.30 -4.23
CA TYR A 85 2.82 8.50 -3.38
C TYR A 85 2.96 6.99 -3.64
N TYR A 86 3.07 6.60 -4.91
CA TYR A 86 3.28 5.22 -5.33
C TYR A 86 4.58 4.64 -4.75
N LYS A 87 5.71 5.34 -4.87
CA LYS A 87 7.00 4.91 -4.30
C LYS A 87 6.91 4.72 -2.79
N LYS A 88 6.24 5.64 -2.08
CA LYS A 88 6.04 5.55 -0.63
C LYS A 88 5.16 4.35 -0.25
N SER A 89 4.11 4.08 -1.02
CA SER A 89 3.22 2.94 -0.81
C SER A 89 3.90 1.60 -1.05
N LEU A 90 4.67 1.46 -2.14
CA LEU A 90 5.48 0.27 -2.41
C LEU A 90 6.47 -0.02 -1.27
N LYS A 91 7.19 1.01 -0.79
CA LYS A 91 8.14 0.86 0.33
C LYS A 91 7.46 0.30 1.58
N ARG A 92 6.22 0.75 1.87
CA ARG A 92 5.42 0.25 3.00
C ARG A 92 4.99 -1.21 2.80
N ILE A 93 4.54 -1.56 1.60
CA ILE A 93 4.13 -2.93 1.26
C ILE A 93 5.32 -3.87 1.38
N PHE A 94 6.46 -3.50 0.80
CA PHE A 94 7.69 -4.30 0.84
C PHE A 94 8.19 -4.51 2.27
N LYS A 95 8.18 -3.46 3.10
CA LYS A 95 8.54 -3.56 4.52
C LYS A 95 7.65 -4.59 5.24
N LYS A 96 6.32 -4.47 5.11
CA LYS A 96 5.37 -5.41 5.74
C LYS A 96 5.53 -6.84 5.22
N PHE A 97 5.83 -7.00 3.93
CA PHE A 97 6.06 -8.31 3.34
C PHE A 97 7.30 -8.98 3.95
N ASN A 98 8.42 -8.25 4.05
CA ASN A 98 9.65 -8.77 4.65
C ASN A 98 9.48 -9.09 6.13
N GLU A 99 8.79 -8.24 6.88
CA GLU A 99 8.45 -8.52 8.29
C GLU A 99 7.67 -9.83 8.44
N LYS A 100 6.64 -10.04 7.61
CA LYS A 100 5.87 -11.30 7.62
C LYS A 100 6.71 -12.50 7.20
N LYS A 101 7.57 -12.34 6.19
CA LYS A 101 8.46 -13.40 5.74
C LYS A 101 9.44 -13.81 6.85
N MET A 102 10.08 -12.83 7.48
CA MET A 102 11.00 -13.07 8.60
C MET A 102 10.31 -13.80 9.75
N VAL A 103 9.08 -13.39 10.13
CA VAL A 103 8.29 -14.09 11.15
C VAL A 103 7.95 -15.53 10.73
N SER A 104 7.60 -15.75 9.47
CA SER A 104 7.34 -17.09 8.94
C SER A 104 8.60 -17.97 8.95
N ASP A 105 9.75 -17.41 8.59
CA ASP A 105 11.03 -18.13 8.55
C ASP A 105 11.48 -18.49 9.96
N LEU A 106 11.34 -17.56 10.92
CA LEU A 106 11.59 -17.81 12.35
C LEU A 106 10.67 -18.89 12.93
N ARG A 107 9.37 -18.86 12.61
CA ARG A 107 8.44 -19.92 13.06
C ARG A 107 8.83 -21.29 12.53
N LYS A 108 9.28 -21.36 11.27
CA LYS A 108 9.74 -22.60 10.66
C LYS A 108 11.01 -23.11 11.33
N SER A 109 12.01 -22.25 11.56
CA SER A 109 13.24 -22.66 12.24
C SER A 109 12.97 -23.15 13.66
N THR A 110 12.17 -22.40 14.45
CA THR A 110 11.82 -22.82 15.81
C THR A 110 11.04 -24.13 15.84
N SER A 111 10.11 -24.35 14.90
CA SER A 111 9.39 -25.63 14.84
C SER A 111 10.28 -26.82 14.50
N VAL A 112 11.36 -26.61 13.74
CA VAL A 112 12.35 -27.64 13.45
C VAL A 112 13.21 -27.90 14.68
N ASP A 113 13.67 -26.85 15.36
CA ASP A 113 14.48 -26.98 16.58
C ASP A 113 13.70 -27.67 17.73
N GLU A 114 12.40 -27.38 17.87
CA GLU A 114 11.52 -28.06 18.83
C GLU A 114 11.38 -29.56 18.53
N LEU A 115 11.22 -29.92 17.25
CA LEU A 115 11.17 -31.32 16.79
C LEU A 115 12.46 -32.08 17.09
N ASP A 116 13.62 -31.45 16.85
CA ASP A 116 14.92 -32.05 17.12
C ASP A 116 15.17 -32.21 18.63
N MET A 117 14.77 -31.23 19.44
CA MET A 117 14.87 -31.31 20.91
C MET A 117 13.96 -32.39 21.50
N ASP A 118 12.75 -32.59 20.98
CA ASP A 118 11.86 -33.67 21.41
C ASP A 118 12.43 -35.05 21.07
N GLN A 119 13.03 -35.22 19.88
CA GLN A 119 13.71 -36.47 19.52
C GLN A 119 14.90 -36.77 20.46
N LEU A 120 15.67 -35.73 20.81
CA LEU A 120 16.83 -35.87 21.68
C LEU A 120 16.43 -36.24 23.11
N ASN A 121 15.36 -35.62 23.64
CA ASN A 121 14.78 -35.95 24.93
C ASN A 121 14.20 -37.37 24.96
N TYR A 122 13.52 -37.79 23.89
CA TYR A 122 13.00 -39.16 23.76
C TYR A 122 14.13 -40.20 23.80
N ARG A 123 15.20 -40.01 23.01
CA ARG A 123 16.37 -40.91 23.02
C ARG A 123 17.04 -40.98 24.39
N LYS A 124 17.20 -39.85 25.07
CA LYS A 124 17.79 -39.81 26.42
C LYS A 124 16.94 -40.58 27.43
N LYS A 125 15.61 -40.44 27.37
CA LYS A 125 14.69 -41.19 28.24
C LYS A 125 14.74 -42.69 27.97
N MET A 126 14.79 -43.11 26.72
CA MET A 126 14.94 -44.52 26.33
C MET A 126 16.24 -45.11 26.87
N PHE A 127 17.36 -44.40 26.73
CA PHE A 127 18.66 -44.84 27.23
C PHE A 127 18.68 -44.99 28.76
N ILE A 128 18.07 -44.03 29.49
CA ILE A 128 17.93 -44.11 30.95
C ILE A 128 17.09 -45.32 31.37
N ASN A 129 16.00 -45.62 30.65
CA ASN A 129 15.17 -46.78 30.94
C ASN A 129 15.93 -48.10 30.69
N GLN A 130 16.66 -48.21 29.58
CA GLN A 130 17.50 -49.38 29.29
C GLN A 130 18.58 -49.60 30.38
N LEU A 131 19.23 -48.52 30.82
CA LEU A 131 20.19 -48.59 31.93
C LEU A 131 19.52 -49.09 33.22
N LYS A 132 18.34 -48.56 33.57
CA LYS A 132 17.60 -49.03 34.76
C LYS A 132 17.27 -50.52 34.68
N GLU A 133 16.77 -50.99 33.55
CA GLU A 133 16.47 -52.42 33.33
C GLU A 133 17.72 -53.29 33.43
N SER A 134 18.84 -52.85 32.84
CA SER A 134 20.11 -53.58 32.93
C SER A 134 20.66 -53.66 34.36
N VAL A 135 20.55 -52.57 35.13
CA VAL A 135 20.97 -52.51 36.53
C VAL A 135 20.08 -53.42 37.39
N ILE A 136 18.76 -53.36 37.21
CA ILE A 136 17.82 -54.24 37.93
C ILE A 136 18.14 -55.71 37.67
N ASN A 137 18.41 -56.09 36.42
CA ASN A 137 18.79 -57.46 36.08
C ASN A 137 20.14 -57.88 36.67
N LEU A 138 21.07 -56.94 36.86
CA LEU A 138 22.36 -57.21 37.51
C LEU A 138 22.23 -57.45 39.02
N PHE A 139 21.21 -56.87 39.66
CA PHE A 139 20.94 -57.00 41.11
C PHE A 139 19.91 -58.11 41.45
N MET A 140 19.32 -58.76 40.44
CA MET A 140 18.41 -59.92 40.60
C MET A 140 19.12 -61.29 40.42
N ILE A 141 20.45 -61.32 40.32
CA ILE A 141 21.30 -62.52 40.33
C ILE A 141 22.00 -62.61 41.68
#